data_AF-X1M9W9-F1
#
_entry.id   AF-X1M9W9-F1
#
_cell.length_a   1.000
_cell.length_b   1.000
_cell.length_c   1.000
_cell.angle_alpha   90.00
_cell.angle_beta   90.00
_cell.angle_gamma   90.00
#
_symmetry.space_group_name_H-M   'P 1'
#
loop_
_entity.id
_entity.type
_entity.pdbx_description
1 polymer ?
#
loop_
_entity_poly.entity_id
_entity_poly.type
_entity_poly.pdbx_seq_one_letter_code
_entity_poly.pdbx_strand_id
1 'polypeptide(L)'
;MIGQVSVAAATAVVGYDLFRDQTWRVSSKMRRLRGLAMAGSTAALDTSADLFIDQYHVGKFYNLAAGAPLMDQHNIPLKGNLVPPGATISLIISDAPATNPINVILS
;
A
#
# COMPACT_ATOMS: atom_id res chain seq x y z
N MET A 1 -1.50 9.26 -8.91
CA MET A 1 -2.53 8.41 -8.29
C MET A 1 -2.83 7.26 -9.23
N ILE A 2 -2.40 6.07 -8.84
CA ILE A 2 -2.64 4.79 -9.52
C ILE A 2 -3.92 4.14 -8.99
N GLY A 3 -4.17 4.20 -7.69
CA GLY A 3 -5.36 3.60 -7.08
C GLY A 3 -5.45 3.81 -5.57
N GLN A 4 -6.59 3.41 -5.00
CA GLN A 4 -6.85 3.43 -3.56
C GLN A 4 -7.52 2.13 -3.13
N VAL A 5 -7.21 1.67 -1.92
CA VAL A 5 -7.86 0.52 -1.28
C VAL A 5 -8.25 0.84 0.15
N SER A 6 -9.32 0.19 0.60
CA SER A 6 -9.72 0.14 2.00
C SER A 6 -10.00 -1.32 2.33
N VAL A 7 -9.27 -1.88 3.30
CA VAL A 7 -9.41 -3.28 3.72
C VAL A 7 -9.70 -3.33 5.20
N ALA A 8 -10.72 -4.09 5.61
CA ALA A 8 -11.07 -4.26 7.01
C ALA A 8 -9.91 -4.89 7.81
N ALA A 9 -9.74 -4.46 9.07
CA ALA A 9 -8.64 -4.93 9.92
C ALA A 9 -8.65 -6.46 10.09
N ALA A 10 -9.85 -7.05 10.24
CA ALA A 10 -10.04 -8.49 10.36
C ALA A 10 -9.56 -9.29 9.13
N THR A 11 -9.46 -8.65 7.96
CA THR A 11 -8.99 -9.28 6.71
C THR A 11 -7.52 -9.03 6.45
N ALA A 12 -7.00 -7.88 6.88
CA ALA A 12 -5.61 -7.45 6.66
C ALA A 12 -4.62 -8.18 7.58
N VAL A 13 -4.65 -9.51 7.60
CA VAL A 13 -3.74 -10.35 8.37
C VAL A 13 -2.33 -10.37 7.78
N VAL A 14 -1.33 -10.77 8.57
CA VAL A 14 0.06 -10.91 8.09
C VAL A 14 0.12 -11.85 6.88
N GLY A 15 0.82 -11.42 5.83
CA GLY A 15 0.90 -12.13 4.55
C GLY A 15 -0.24 -11.83 3.57
N TYR A 16 -1.26 -11.07 3.98
CA TYR A 16 -2.34 -10.65 3.09
C TYR A 16 -1.87 -9.58 2.11
N ASP A 17 -2.16 -9.76 0.81
CA ASP A 17 -1.91 -8.74 -0.22
C ASP A 17 -3.10 -7.78 -0.32
N LEU A 18 -2.90 -6.53 0.11
CA LEU A 18 -3.91 -5.48 0.09
C LEU A 18 -4.37 -5.12 -1.33
N PHE A 19 -3.55 -5.39 -2.36
CA PHE A 19 -3.86 -5.06 -3.75
C PHE A 19 -4.42 -6.24 -4.55
N ARG A 20 -4.67 -7.39 -3.89
CA ARG A 20 -5.07 -8.64 -4.54
C ARG A 20 -6.25 -8.48 -5.50
N ASP A 21 -7.31 -7.79 -5.07
CA ASP A 21 -8.56 -7.69 -5.84
C ASP A 21 -8.65 -6.42 -6.69
N GLN A 22 -7.50 -5.75 -6.92
CA GLN A 22 -7.45 -4.50 -7.64
C GLN A 22 -7.03 -4.69 -9.09
N THR A 23 -7.86 -4.22 -10.03
CA THR A 23 -7.56 -4.31 -11.46
C THR A 23 -6.36 -3.47 -11.86
N TRP A 24 -6.09 -2.36 -11.16
CA TRP A 24 -4.93 -1.49 -11.40
C TRP A 24 -3.61 -2.05 -10.88
N ARG A 25 -3.63 -3.18 -10.15
CA ARG A 25 -2.41 -3.87 -9.69
C ARG A 25 -1.56 -4.37 -10.87
N VAL A 26 -2.20 -4.76 -11.98
CA VAL A 26 -1.56 -5.13 -13.25
C VAL A 26 -2.03 -4.19 -14.35
N SER A 27 -1.12 -3.76 -15.22
CA SER A 27 -1.49 -2.95 -16.39
C SER A 27 -0.61 -3.25 -17.58
N SER A 28 -1.16 -3.14 -18.79
CA SER A 28 -0.40 -3.19 -20.05
C SER A 28 0.38 -1.90 -20.32
N LYS A 29 0.19 -0.85 -19.52
CA LYS A 29 0.94 0.40 -19.61
C LYS A 29 2.06 0.44 -18.58
N MET A 30 3.18 1.06 -18.95
CA MET A 30 4.26 1.38 -18.03
C MET A 30 3.74 2.36 -16.96
N ARG A 31 4.03 2.08 -15.69
CA ARG A 31 3.60 2.89 -14.55
C ARG A 31 4.82 3.36 -13.76
N ARG A 32 4.71 4.50 -13.09
CA ARG A 32 5.77 5.03 -12.22
C ARG A 32 5.18 5.30 -10.85
N LEU A 33 5.71 4.61 -9.83
CA LEU A 33 5.29 4.81 -8.44
C LEU A 33 5.94 6.08 -7.91
N ARG A 34 5.12 7.08 -7.56
CA ARG A 34 5.56 8.37 -7.03
C ARG A 34 5.51 8.43 -5.52
N GLY A 35 4.59 7.68 -4.90
CA GLY A 35 4.46 7.67 -3.46
C GLY A 35 3.36 6.74 -2.98
N LEU A 36 3.38 6.46 -1.68
CA LEU A 36 2.41 5.62 -1.00
C LEU A 36 1.99 6.31 0.30
N ALA A 37 0.68 6.43 0.52
CA ALA A 37 0.14 6.87 1.80
C ALA A 37 -0.65 5.73 2.43
N MET A 38 -0.44 5.50 3.72
CA MET A 38 -1.11 4.46 4.49
C MET A 38 -1.59 5.04 5.82
N ALA A 39 -2.86 4.82 6.14
CA ALA A 39 -3.48 5.24 7.39
C ALA A 39 -4.58 4.25 7.80
N GLY A 40 -4.83 4.12 9.10
CA GLY A 40 -5.74 3.11 9.65
C GLY A 40 -5.21 2.55 10.96
N SER A 41 -5.75 1.40 11.39
CA SER A 41 -5.45 0.77 12.67
C SER A 41 -5.73 1.66 13.90
N THR A 42 -5.19 1.27 15.06
CA THR A 42 -5.41 1.92 16.37
C THR A 42 -4.51 3.13 16.56
N ALA A 43 -3.23 3.02 16.15
CA ALA A 43 -2.21 4.04 16.37
C ALA A 43 -1.32 4.20 15.13
N ALA A 44 -0.69 5.36 14.95
CA ALA A 44 0.34 5.48 13.92
C ALA A 44 1.53 4.56 14.22
N LEU A 45 2.15 4.03 13.17
CA LEU A 45 3.31 3.13 13.18
C LEU A 45 3.06 1.73 13.76
N ASP A 46 1.80 1.35 14.03
CA ASP A 46 1.44 0.03 14.56
C ASP A 46 1.23 -1.04 13.47
N THR A 47 1.06 -0.62 12.21
CA THR A 47 0.76 -1.48 11.07
C THR A 47 1.81 -1.26 10.02
N SER A 48 2.30 -2.35 9.42
CA SER A 48 3.31 -2.24 8.37
C SER A 48 3.05 -3.18 7.21
N ALA A 49 3.46 -2.75 6.02
CA ALA A 49 3.34 -3.52 4.81
C ALA A 49 4.56 -3.35 3.91
N ASP A 50 4.95 -4.43 3.25
CA ASP A 50 6.03 -4.48 2.28
C ASP A 50 5.48 -4.33 0.86
N LEU A 51 6.01 -3.36 0.13
CA LEU A 51 5.66 -3.10 -1.26
C LEU A 51 6.59 -3.89 -2.19
N PHE A 52 6.00 -4.64 -3.10
CA PHE A 52 6.70 -5.41 -4.12
C PHE A 52 6.27 -4.99 -5.52
N ILE A 53 7.23 -5.04 -6.44
CA ILE A 53 7.00 -5.02 -7.88
C ILE A 53 7.48 -6.38 -8.40
N ASP A 54 6.55 -7.25 -8.77
CA ASP A 54 6.78 -8.69 -8.98
C ASP A 54 7.53 -9.31 -7.79
N GLN A 55 8.82 -9.64 -7.96
CA GLN A 55 9.69 -10.20 -6.92
C GLN A 55 10.62 -9.17 -6.28
N TYR A 56 10.64 -7.93 -6.79
CA TYR A 56 11.51 -6.89 -6.28
C TYR A 56 10.89 -6.19 -5.07
N HIS A 57 11.56 -6.29 -3.92
CA HIS A 57 11.18 -5.55 -2.71
C HIS A 57 11.54 -4.07 -2.87
N VAL A 58 10.50 -3.22 -2.86
CA VAL A 58 10.68 -1.77 -2.93
C VAL A 58 11.03 -1.19 -1.57
N GLY A 59 10.40 -1.72 -0.52
CA GLY A 59 10.59 -1.25 0.85
C GLY A 59 9.39 -1.54 1.74
N LYS A 60 9.58 -1.23 3.03
CA LYS A 60 8.57 -1.38 4.08
C LYS A 60 7.96 -0.02 4.42
N PHE A 61 6.65 0.01 4.55
CA PHE A 61 5.86 1.22 4.86
C PHE A 61 5.05 1.00 6.12
N TYR A 62 4.84 2.09 6.87
CA TYR A 62 4.06 2.09 8.10
C TYR A 62 2.84 3.00 7.93
N ASN A 63 1.77 2.72 8.67
CA ASN A 63 0.66 3.65 8.76
C ASN A 63 1.10 4.95 9.48
N LEU A 64 0.86 6.10 8.87
CA LEU A 64 1.30 7.38 9.44
C LEU A 64 0.24 8.07 10.31
N ALA A 65 -1.02 7.62 10.20
CA ALA A 65 -2.13 8.17 10.96
C ALA A 65 -3.19 7.10 11.23
N ALA A 66 -3.99 7.32 12.27
CA ALA A 66 -5.25 6.61 12.48
C ALA A 66 -6.34 7.25 11.60
N GLY A 67 -7.06 6.44 10.80
CA GLY A 67 -8.17 6.91 9.96
C GLY A 67 -7.86 6.97 8.46
N ALA A 68 -8.06 8.13 7.84
CA ALA A 68 -7.96 8.30 6.39
C ALA A 68 -6.57 8.84 5.94
N PRO A 69 -6.00 8.31 4.86
CA PRO A 69 -4.73 8.78 4.34
C PRO A 69 -4.94 10.08 3.55
N LEU A 70 -4.26 11.15 3.98
CA LEU A 70 -4.21 12.43 3.27
C LEU A 70 -2.93 12.46 2.45
N MET A 71 -3.05 12.58 1.12
CA MET A 71 -1.88 12.59 0.23
C MET A 71 -0.94 13.78 0.48
N ASP A 72 -1.44 14.90 1.00
CA ASP A 72 -0.61 16.07 1.28
C ASP A 72 0.25 15.90 2.55
N GLN A 73 -0.16 15.02 3.49
CA GLN A 73 0.48 14.88 4.81
C GLN A 73 1.11 13.52 5.03
N HIS A 74 0.52 12.44 4.48
CA HIS A 74 0.89 11.05 4.76
C HIS A 74 1.53 10.36 3.55
N ASN A 75 1.88 11.10 2.50
CA ASN A 75 2.53 10.53 1.33
C ASN A 75 4.01 10.30 1.60
N ILE A 76 4.41 9.03 1.60
CA ILE A 76 5.81 8.62 1.62
C ILE A 76 6.31 8.61 0.18
N PRO A 77 7.21 9.53 -0.22
CA PRO A 77 7.68 9.61 -1.59
C PRO A 77 8.50 8.38 -1.96
N LEU A 78 8.15 7.75 -3.06
CA LEU A 78 8.92 6.69 -3.67
C LEU A 78 9.92 7.32 -4.65
N LYS A 79 11.09 6.73 -4.84
CA LYS A 79 12.15 7.24 -5.74
C LYS A 79 11.78 7.20 -7.24
N GLY A 80 10.49 7.11 -7.57
CA GLY A 80 10.02 7.06 -8.94
C GLY A 80 10.23 5.69 -9.56
N ASN A 81 10.03 4.61 -8.79
CA ASN A 81 10.24 3.24 -9.25
C ASN A 81 9.39 2.96 -10.48
N LEU A 82 10.05 2.49 -11.54
CA LEU A 82 9.42 2.13 -12.80
C LEU A 82 8.85 0.72 -12.69
N VAL A 83 7.55 0.61 -12.94
CA VAL A 83 6.82 -0.64 -13.01
C VAL A 83 6.64 -0.98 -14.50
N PRO A 84 7.30 -2.02 -15.01
CA PRO A 84 7.18 -2.39 -16.40
C PRO A 84 5.74 -2.83 -16.74
N PRO A 85 5.33 -2.76 -18.01
CA PRO A 85 4.08 -3.35 -18.46
C PRO A 85 3.97 -4.82 -18.05
N GLY A 86 2.81 -5.22 -17.53
CA GLY A 86 2.55 -6.60 -17.09
C GLY A 86 3.03 -6.94 -15.68
N ALA A 87 3.90 -6.13 -15.06
CA ALA A 87 4.33 -6.36 -13.69
C ALA A 87 3.19 -6.19 -12.68
N THR A 88 3.17 -7.04 -11.67
CA THR A 88 2.21 -7.00 -10.57
C THR A 88 2.76 -6.12 -9.45
N ILE A 89 1.93 -5.19 -8.97
CA ILE A 89 2.21 -4.44 -7.76
C ILE A 89 1.48 -5.14 -6.62
N SER A 90 2.21 -5.52 -5.57
CA SER A 90 1.65 -6.17 -4.38
C SER A 90 2.06 -5.42 -3.13
N LEU A 91 1.15 -5.33 -2.16
CA LEU A 91 1.42 -4.71 -0.87
C LEU A 91 1.03 -5.70 0.23
N ILE A 92 2.05 -6.37 0.75
CA ILE A 92 1.88 -7.50 1.66
C ILE A 92 1.97 -6.99 3.09
N ILE A 93 0.96 -7.28 3.91
CA ILE A 93 0.99 -6.94 5.34
C ILE A 93 2.11 -7.71 6.04
N SER A 94 3.00 -6.98 6.71
CA SER A 94 4.05 -7.53 7.56
C SER A 94 3.65 -7.47 9.04
N ASP A 95 2.88 -6.46 9.44
CA ASP A 95 2.30 -6.32 10.78
C ASP A 95 0.85 -5.86 10.66
N ALA A 96 -0.06 -6.59 11.29
CA ALA A 96 -1.50 -6.49 11.02
C ALA A 96 -2.16 -5.34 11.81
N PRO A 97 -3.11 -4.62 11.20
CA PRO A 97 -3.86 -3.59 11.89
C PRO A 97 -4.78 -4.19 12.96
N ALA A 98 -4.96 -3.47 14.06
CA ALA A 98 -5.67 -3.98 15.22
C ALA A 98 -7.18 -3.69 15.18
N THR A 99 -7.60 -2.42 15.02
CA THR A 99 -9.01 -2.03 15.20
C THR A 99 -9.66 -1.47 13.94
N ASN A 100 -9.00 -0.53 13.26
CA ASN A 100 -9.61 0.20 12.16
C ASN A 100 -9.15 -0.35 10.80
N PRO A 101 -10.00 -0.27 9.75
CA PRO A 101 -9.60 -0.61 8.39
C PRO A 101 -8.30 0.09 7.99
N ILE A 102 -7.47 -0.61 7.23
CA ILE A 102 -6.26 -0.04 6.65
C ILE A 102 -6.61 0.54 5.28
N ASN A 103 -6.30 1.82 5.11
CA ASN A 103 -6.56 2.59 3.91
C ASN A 103 -5.22 2.93 3.27
N VAL A 104 -5.08 2.63 1.98
CA VAL A 104 -3.85 2.87 1.24
C VAL A 104 -4.16 3.59 -0.06
N ILE A 105 -3.38 4.62 -0.37
CA ILE A 105 -3.41 5.29 -1.66
C ILE A 105 -2.03 5.17 -2.29
N LEU A 106 -2.00 4.70 -3.53
CA LEU A 106 -0.80 4.58 -4.35
C LEU A 106 -0.78 5.66 -5.43
N SER A 107 0.32 6.41 -5.53
CA SER A 107 0.48 7.57 -6.41
C SER A 107 1.31 7.28 -7.65
#